data_AF-A0A831J5S6-F1
#
_entry.id   AF-A0A831J5S6-F1
#
_cell.length_a   1.000
_cell.length_b   1.000
_cell.length_c   1.000
_cell.angle_alpha   90.00
_cell.angle_beta   90.00
_cell.angle_gamma   90.00
#
_symmetry.space_group_name_H-M   'P 1'
#
loop_
_entity.id
_entity.type
_entity.pdbx_description
1 polymer ?
#
loop_
_entity_poly.entity_id
_entity_poly.type
_entity_poly.pdbx_seq_one_letter_code
_entity_poly.pdbx_strand_id
1 'polypeptide(L)'
;DMLVSDEWLKDRWPEFKAYLESHGFRMDDEHEHEFSHPDIKGWIAFASIQESHIHSGLNRDDLQEVVHDGVNYLVLTPEQYLRAYRACLKDSYRQSKKGDADLIKIKALEEYMAR
;
A
#
# COMPACT_ATOMS: atom_id res chain seq x y z
N ASP A 1 3.68 -0.55 2.36
CA ASP A 1 3.05 0.26 1.30
C ASP A 1 2.19 1.33 1.92
N MET A 2 2.18 2.53 1.33
CA MET A 2 1.36 3.66 1.76
C MET A 2 0.40 4.02 0.63
N LEU A 3 -0.89 4.15 0.96
CA LEU A 3 -1.89 4.67 0.02
C LEU A 3 -1.90 6.20 0.09
N VAL A 4 -1.74 6.84 -1.06
CA VAL A 4 -1.74 8.30 -1.20
C VAL A 4 -2.76 8.72 -2.26
N SER A 5 -3.14 10.01 -2.27
CA SER A 5 -4.06 10.52 -3.29
C SER A 5 -3.45 10.47 -4.69
N ASP A 6 -4.32 10.32 -5.69
CA ASP A 6 -3.94 10.31 -7.10
C ASP A 6 -3.23 11.59 -7.53
N GLU A 7 -3.56 12.72 -6.89
CA GLU A 7 -2.87 13.99 -7.10
C GLU A 7 -1.34 13.81 -6.99
N TRP A 8 -0.86 13.10 -5.97
CA TRP A 8 0.57 12.92 -5.74
C TRP A 8 1.23 11.91 -6.69
N LEU A 9 0.50 10.86 -7.11
CA LEU A 9 1.06 9.81 -7.96
C LEU A 9 0.86 10.05 -9.46
N LYS A 10 -0.07 10.92 -9.86
CA LYS A 10 -0.38 11.20 -11.25
C LYS A 10 -0.03 12.65 -11.61
N ASP A 11 -0.69 13.59 -10.96
CA ASP A 11 -0.63 15.00 -11.36
C ASP A 11 0.65 15.70 -10.89
N ARG A 12 1.16 15.30 -9.72
CA ARG A 12 2.30 15.92 -9.02
C ARG A 12 3.43 14.94 -8.76
N TRP A 13 3.50 13.85 -9.53
CA TRP A 13 4.53 12.83 -9.37
C TRP A 13 5.96 13.39 -9.36
N PRO A 14 6.37 14.29 -10.29
CA PRO A 14 7.71 14.84 -10.26
C PRO A 14 8.03 15.60 -8.98
N GLU A 15 7.06 16.32 -8.41
CA GLU A 15 7.22 17.06 -7.16
C GLU A 15 7.33 16.12 -5.96
N PHE A 16 6.48 15.09 -5.93
CA PHE A 16 6.49 14.11 -4.85
C PHE A 16 7.78 13.29 -4.83
N LYS A 17 8.23 12.83 -6.00
CA LYS A 17 9.51 12.15 -6.16
C LYS A 17 10.68 13.03 -5.72
N ALA A 18 10.74 14.28 -6.20
CA ALA A 18 11.79 15.22 -5.80
C ALA A 18 11.78 15.50 -4.30
N TYR A 19 10.59 15.58 -3.68
CA TYR A 19 10.45 15.69 -2.24
C TYR A 19 11.07 14.48 -1.52
N LEU A 20 10.71 13.24 -1.91
CA LEU A 20 11.28 12.02 -1.32
C LEU A 20 12.81 11.97 -1.49
N GLU A 21 13.32 12.26 -2.68
CA GLU A 21 14.75 12.29 -2.97
C GLU A 21 15.49 13.33 -2.13
N SER A 22 14.90 14.52 -1.93
CA SER A 22 15.47 15.56 -1.06
C SER A 22 15.54 15.16 0.42
N HIS A 23 14.75 14.15 0.83
CA HIS A 23 14.76 13.57 2.17
C HIS A 23 15.58 12.28 2.26
N GLY A 24 16.44 12.00 1.27
CA GLY A 24 17.38 10.88 1.31
C GLY A 24 16.80 9.55 0.84
N PHE A 25 15.56 9.52 0.34
CA PHE A 25 15.03 8.34 -0.32
C PHE A 25 15.65 8.17 -1.72
N ARG A 26 15.78 6.93 -2.16
CA ARG A 26 16.20 6.59 -3.52
C ARG A 26 15.10 5.78 -4.18
N MET A 27 14.69 6.18 -5.38
CA MET A 27 13.77 5.39 -6.18
C MET A 27 14.47 4.14 -6.70
N ASP A 28 13.88 2.98 -6.43
CA ASP A 28 14.40 1.68 -6.87
C ASP A 28 13.58 1.11 -8.03
N ASP A 29 12.25 1.31 -8.03
CA ASP A 29 11.36 0.90 -9.11
C ASP A 29 10.29 1.99 -9.35
N GLU A 30 10.34 2.64 -10.51
CA GLU A 30 9.37 3.68 -10.88
C GLU A 30 7.99 3.10 -11.19
N HIS A 31 7.91 1.86 -11.69
CA HIS A 31 6.63 1.24 -12.04
C HIS A 31 5.84 0.84 -10.79
N GLU A 32 6.52 0.32 -9.77
CA GLU A 32 5.91 -0.05 -8.49
C GLU A 32 5.94 1.11 -7.47
N HIS A 33 6.47 2.28 -7.86
CA HIS A 33 6.75 3.44 -6.99
C HIS A 33 7.46 3.04 -5.70
N GLU A 34 8.46 2.17 -5.80
CA GLU A 34 9.23 1.64 -4.68
C GLU A 34 10.49 2.49 -4.43
N PHE A 35 10.71 2.84 -3.16
CA PHE A 35 11.87 3.60 -2.70
C PHE A 35 12.57 2.90 -1.54
N SER A 36 13.88 3.09 -1.42
CA SER A 36 14.66 2.75 -0.23
C SER A 36 15.17 3.99 0.49
N HIS A 37 15.50 3.87 1.77
CA HIS A 37 16.16 4.90 2.56
C HIS A 37 17.25 4.25 3.43
N PRO A 38 18.46 4.83 3.57
CA PRO A 38 19.56 4.22 4.32
C PRO A 38 19.20 3.82 5.76
N ASP A 39 18.35 4.61 6.41
CA ASP A 39 17.93 4.39 7.81
C ASP A 39 16.69 3.48 7.94
N ILE A 40 16.07 3.06 6.83
CA ILE A 40 14.87 2.21 6.84
C ILE A 40 15.22 0.86 6.26
N LYS A 41 14.92 -0.22 7.00
CA LYS A 41 15.14 -1.58 6.49
C LYS A 41 14.09 -1.92 5.44
N GLY A 42 14.55 -2.13 4.21
CA GLY A 42 13.71 -2.56 3.09
C GLY A 42 13.23 -1.38 2.23
N TRP A 43 12.11 -1.59 1.55
CA TRP A 43 11.51 -0.64 0.61
C TRP A 43 10.16 -0.13 1.12
N ILE A 44 9.81 1.07 0.69
CA ILE A 44 8.49 1.66 0.85
C ILE A 44 7.91 1.88 -0.53
N ALA A 45 6.73 1.30 -0.78
CA ALA A 45 5.96 1.52 -2.00
C ALA A 45 4.82 2.50 -1.75
N PHE A 46 4.53 3.35 -2.75
CA PHE A 46 3.38 4.25 -2.74
C PHE A 46 2.35 3.85 -3.80
N ALA A 47 1.09 3.71 -3.40
CA ALA A 47 0.02 3.31 -4.29
C ALA A 47 -1.19 4.26 -4.22
N SER A 48 -1.97 4.31 -5.28
CA SER A 48 -3.15 5.16 -5.37
C SER A 48 -4.25 4.65 -4.44
N ILE A 49 -4.79 5.54 -3.60
CA ILE A 49 -5.94 5.24 -2.77
C ILE A 49 -7.19 5.01 -3.63
N GLN A 50 -7.39 5.78 -4.71
CA GLN A 50 -8.58 5.65 -5.56
C GLN A 50 -8.59 4.36 -6.37
N GLU A 51 -7.45 3.98 -6.96
CA GLU A 51 -7.34 2.72 -7.69
C GLU A 51 -7.48 1.52 -6.75
N SER A 52 -6.91 1.61 -5.55
CA SER A 52 -7.14 0.62 -4.50
C SER A 52 -8.61 0.49 -4.12
N HIS A 53 -9.33 1.62 -3.97
CA HIS A 53 -10.77 1.64 -3.72
C HIS A 53 -11.55 0.97 -4.86
N ILE A 54 -11.24 1.26 -6.12
CA ILE A 54 -11.90 0.65 -7.27
C ILE A 54 -11.67 -0.87 -7.29
N HIS A 55 -10.44 -1.31 -7.00
CA HIS A 55 -10.05 -2.71 -7.14
C HIS A 55 -10.56 -3.58 -6.00
N SER A 56 -10.50 -3.08 -4.77
CA SER A 56 -10.89 -3.81 -3.57
C SER A 56 -12.32 -3.52 -3.10
N GLY A 57 -12.90 -2.40 -3.54
CA GLY A 57 -14.19 -1.87 -3.08
C GLY A 57 -14.17 -1.38 -1.63
N LEU A 58 -12.99 -1.08 -1.09
CA LEU A 58 -12.84 -0.36 0.18
C LEU A 58 -13.29 1.09 0.01
N ASN A 59 -13.75 1.76 1.06
CA ASN A 59 -14.01 3.21 1.06
C ASN A 59 -13.13 3.87 2.14
N ARG A 60 -12.59 5.05 1.86
CA ARG A 60 -11.70 5.79 2.76
C ARG A 60 -12.40 6.12 4.08
N ASP A 61 -13.68 6.47 3.99
CA ASP A 61 -14.49 6.88 5.14
C ASP A 61 -14.78 5.71 6.11
N ASP A 62 -14.56 4.47 5.65
CA ASP A 62 -14.67 3.26 6.48
C ASP A 62 -13.33 2.85 7.12
N LEU A 63 -12.25 3.61 6.88
CA LEU A 63 -10.94 3.32 7.45
C LEU A 63 -10.81 3.90 8.86
N GLN A 64 -10.13 3.16 9.73
CA GLN A 64 -9.88 3.61 11.09
C GLN A 64 -8.75 4.65 11.09
N GLU A 65 -8.97 5.80 11.73
CA GLU A 65 -7.90 6.73 12.07
C GLU A 65 -7.12 6.25 13.30
N VAL A 66 -5.81 6.26 13.19
CA VAL A 66 -4.86 5.95 14.26
C VAL A 66 -3.95 7.15 14.46
N VAL A 67 -3.69 7.47 15.73
CA VAL A 67 -2.72 8.48 16.13
C VAL A 67 -1.53 7.79 16.77
N HIS A 68 -0.34 7.98 16.20
CA HIS A 68 0.92 7.47 16.75
C HIS A 68 1.95 8.58 16.73
N ASP A 69 2.56 8.87 17.88
CA ASP A 69 3.57 9.93 18.06
C ASP A 69 3.14 11.29 17.47
N GLY A 70 1.85 11.62 17.57
CA GLY A 70 1.27 12.87 17.06
C GLY A 70 1.01 12.90 15.56
N VAL A 71 1.24 11.79 14.86
CA VAL A 71 0.93 11.63 13.43
C VAL A 71 -0.39 10.86 13.29
N ASN A 72 -1.30 11.41 12.49
CA ASN A 72 -2.58 10.77 12.16
C ASN A 72 -2.46 10.05 10.82
N TYR A 73 -2.91 8.79 10.77
CA TYR A 73 -3.00 8.03 9.53
C TYR A 73 -4.17 7.05 9.57
N LEU A 74 -4.65 6.68 8.39
CA LEU A 74 -5.72 5.71 8.22
C LEU A 74 -5.14 4.31 8.04
N VAL A 75 -5.74 3.32 8.70
CA VAL A 75 -5.33 1.91 8.59
C VAL A 75 -6.50 1.03 8.18
N LEU A 76 -6.17 -0.05 7.48
CA LEU A 76 -7.10 -1.11 7.14
C LEU A 76 -7.29 -2.02 8.36
N THR A 77 -8.52 -2.46 8.60
CA THR A 77 -8.79 -3.58 9.52
C THR A 77 -8.30 -4.90 8.90
N PRO A 78 -8.11 -5.96 9.70
CA PRO A 78 -7.77 -7.29 9.19
C PRO A 78 -8.71 -7.79 8.08
N GLU A 79 -10.01 -7.55 8.21
CA GLU A 79 -11.03 -7.92 7.21
C GLU A 79 -10.85 -7.13 5.92
N GLN A 80 -10.53 -5.84 6.04
CA GLN A 80 -10.26 -4.97 4.90
C GLN A 80 -8.96 -5.35 4.19
N TYR A 81 -7.91 -5.72 4.92
CA TYR A 81 -6.69 -6.31 4.36
C TYR A 81 -6.97 -7.62 3.63
N LEU A 82 -7.77 -8.52 4.20
CA LEU A 82 -8.14 -9.79 3.57
C LEU A 82 -8.89 -9.54 2.25
N ARG A 83 -9.82 -8.58 2.24
CA ARG A 83 -10.54 -8.18 1.03
C ARG A 83 -9.59 -7.63 -0.05
N ALA A 84 -8.64 -6.78 0.32
CA ALA A 84 -7.64 -6.26 -0.60
C ALA A 84 -6.79 -7.38 -1.21
N TYR A 85 -6.25 -8.30 -0.41
CA TYR A 85 -5.45 -9.42 -0.93
C TYR A 85 -6.26 -10.37 -1.82
N ARG A 86 -7.52 -10.66 -1.48
CA ARG A 86 -8.40 -11.46 -2.35
C ARG A 86 -8.71 -10.75 -3.68
N ALA A 87 -8.78 -9.43 -3.70
CA ALA A 87 -8.92 -8.67 -4.93
C ALA A 87 -7.65 -8.74 -5.78
N CYS A 88 -6.47 -8.61 -5.16
CA CYS A 88 -5.17 -8.78 -5.82
C CYS A 88 -5.03 -10.15 -6.52
N LEU A 89 -5.61 -11.22 -5.96
CA LEU A 89 -5.65 -12.53 -6.61
C LEU A 89 -6.53 -12.59 -7.87
N LYS A 90 -7.28 -11.55 -8.24
CA LYS A 90 -8.03 -11.51 -9.51
C LYS A 90 -7.24 -10.83 -10.62
N ASP A 91 -6.15 -10.16 -10.28
CA ASP A 91 -5.25 -9.50 -11.21
C ASP A 91 -4.21 -10.50 -11.73
N SER A 92 -4.17 -10.71 -13.05
CA SER A 92 -3.31 -11.72 -13.68
C SER A 92 -1.82 -11.38 -13.58
N TYR A 93 -1.46 -10.09 -13.63
CA TYR A 93 -0.08 -9.65 -13.42
C TYR A 93 0.33 -9.94 -11.97
N ARG A 94 -0.52 -9.55 -11.02
CA ARG A 94 -0.25 -9.76 -9.59
C ARG A 94 -0.15 -11.23 -9.22
N GLN A 95 -1.05 -12.07 -9.72
CA GLN A 95 -0.98 -13.52 -9.53
C GLN A 95 0.38 -14.08 -10.00
N SER A 96 0.85 -13.67 -11.18
CA SER A 96 2.10 -14.18 -11.75
C SER A 96 3.36 -13.76 -10.98
N LYS A 97 3.32 -12.64 -10.26
CA LYS A 97 4.50 -12.05 -9.59
C LYS A 97 4.51 -12.24 -8.07
N LYS A 98 3.35 -12.11 -7.43
CA LYS A 98 3.22 -11.99 -5.96
C LYS A 98 2.14 -12.93 -5.39
N GLY A 99 1.52 -13.79 -6.21
CA GLY A 99 0.39 -14.65 -5.83
C GLY A 99 0.66 -15.57 -4.63
N ASP A 100 1.79 -16.28 -4.61
CA ASP A 100 2.14 -17.18 -3.50
C ASP A 100 2.31 -16.42 -2.17
N ALA A 101 2.94 -15.24 -2.21
CA ALA A 101 3.10 -14.40 -1.04
C ALA A 101 1.77 -13.83 -0.54
N ASP A 102 0.88 -13.44 -1.45
CA ASP A 102 -0.45 -12.94 -1.10
C ASP A 102 -1.34 -14.07 -0.52
N LEU A 103 -1.21 -15.32 -1.00
CA LEU A 103 -1.87 -16.49 -0.40
C LEU A 103 -1.43 -16.76 1.05
N ILE A 104 -0.12 -16.63 1.33
CA ILE A 104 0.40 -16.77 2.71
C ILE A 104 -0.22 -15.72 3.63
N LYS A 105 -0.32 -14.45 3.17
CA LYS A 105 -0.93 -13.37 3.95
C LYS A 105 -2.43 -13.58 4.17
N ILE A 106 -3.15 -14.03 3.16
CA ILE A 106 -4.58 -14.39 3.25
C ILE A 106 -4.77 -15.44 4.35
N LYS A 107 -4.00 -16.52 4.31
CA LYS A 107 -4.08 -17.59 5.32
C LYS A 107 -3.78 -17.06 6.73
N ALA A 108 -2.73 -16.24 6.88
CA ALA A 108 -2.38 -15.66 8.17
C ALA A 108 -3.49 -14.75 8.74
N LEU A 109 -4.14 -13.96 7.88
CA LEU A 109 -5.28 -13.12 8.28
C LEU A 109 -6.50 -13.96 8.67
N GLU A 110 -6.82 -15.01 7.91
CA GLU A 110 -7.90 -15.94 8.24
C GLU A 110 -7.66 -16.63 9.58
N GLU A 111 -6.44 -17.09 9.84
CA GLU A 111 -6.06 -17.69 11.13
C GLU A 111 -6.07 -16.68 12.28
N TYR A 112 -5.74 -15.42 12.03
CA TYR A 112 -5.79 -14.35 13.03
C TYR A 112 -7.23 -14.03 13.45
N MET A 113 -8.16 -13.96 12.49
CA MET A 113 -9.57 -13.62 12.75
C MET A 113 -10.40 -14.80 13.31
N ALA A 114 -9.90 -16.03 13.18
CA ALA A 114 -10.56 -17.22 13.73
C ALA A 114 -10.30 -17.46 15.24
N ARG A 115 -9.48 -16.61 15.87
CA ARG A 115 -9.15 -16.65 17.30
C ARG A 115 -10.11 -15.80 18.12
#